data_AF-A0A0N0TJY9-F1
#
_entry.id   AF-A0A0N0TJY9-F1
#
_cell.length_a   1.000
_cell.length_b   1.000
_cell.length_c   1.000
_cell.angle_alpha   90.00
_cell.angle_beta   90.00
_cell.angle_gamma   90.00
#
_symmetry.space_group_name_H-M   'P 1'
#
loop_
_entity.id
_entity.type
_entity.pdbx_description
1 polymer ?
#
loop_
_entity_poly.entity_id
_entity_poly.type
_entity_poly.pdbx_seq_one_letter_code
_entity_poly.pdbx_strand_id
1 'polypeptide(L)'
;MMTHSTDRPLPLDALWNDPDDGAEEAFLPWWPFPSEVVVEDRTDTPFPHSEHKRDRPRPADSVYALVLHQMAFRRSRSRGPGRYDGVTAHYIITESGRLAQLHPVTTYLFASNGFNSGSVAVEFSGNLPSVRGRCWSPDTHGCHELTRAQVDAGRGLLRHLVREIGLTHVLAHRQASGSRTNCPGPDIWYNVGQWGVDELGLKDGGPGFHLKGANPIPDQWRTWGRSPAR
;
A
#
# COMPACT_ATOMS: atom_id res chain seq x y z
N MET A 1 41.71 72.35 -31.91
CA MET A 1 42.56 71.61 -30.95
C MET A 1 41.99 70.20 -30.89
N MET A 2 42.62 69.21 -31.50
CA MET A 2 43.70 68.39 -30.90
C MET A 2 43.29 67.89 -29.50
N THR A 3 43.31 66.62 -29.11
CA THR A 3 43.68 65.32 -29.70
C THR A 3 43.41 64.29 -28.59
N HIS A 4 43.05 63.07 -28.97
CA HIS A 4 43.57 61.77 -28.47
C HIS A 4 43.52 61.44 -26.97
N SER A 5 42.89 60.33 -26.58
CA SER A 5 43.33 58.92 -26.78
C SER A 5 43.90 58.42 -25.46
N THR A 6 43.26 57.41 -24.90
CA THR A 6 43.80 56.61 -23.80
C THR A 6 44.24 55.28 -24.38
N ASP A 7 45.55 55.12 -24.55
CA ASP A 7 46.20 53.83 -24.82
C ASP A 7 46.48 53.07 -23.50
N ARG A 8 46.30 51.75 -23.61
CA ARG A 8 46.50 50.62 -22.66
C ARG A 8 47.99 50.49 -22.22
N PRO A 9 48.46 49.65 -21.23
CA PRO A 9 48.16 48.20 -21.12
C PRO A 9 48.30 47.40 -19.77
N LEU A 10 47.50 46.30 -19.72
CA LEU A 10 47.82 44.89 -19.34
C LEU A 10 48.12 44.51 -17.85
N PRO A 11 48.14 43.21 -17.46
CA PRO A 11 47.21 42.07 -17.72
C PRO A 11 47.15 41.02 -16.54
N LEU A 12 46.62 39.82 -16.84
CA LEU A 12 46.89 38.48 -16.23
C LEU A 12 46.35 38.33 -14.78
N ASP A 13 45.43 37.44 -14.40
CA ASP A 13 45.04 36.08 -14.75
C ASP A 13 43.69 35.84 -14.01
N ALA A 14 42.78 34.91 -14.29
CA ALA A 14 42.80 33.68 -15.04
C ALA A 14 41.34 33.22 -15.19
N LEU A 15 41.05 32.66 -16.38
CA LEU A 15 40.26 31.44 -16.60
C LEU A 15 38.77 31.47 -16.19
N TRP A 16 37.84 31.62 -17.14
CA TRP A 16 37.34 30.53 -18.02
C TRP A 16 36.93 29.27 -17.25
N ASN A 17 35.62 29.07 -17.04
CA ASN A 17 34.87 28.21 -17.95
C ASN A 17 33.34 28.41 -17.82
N ASP A 18 32.74 28.24 -18.98
CA ASP A 18 31.39 28.55 -19.47
C ASP A 18 30.35 27.46 -19.07
N PRO A 19 29.09 27.48 -19.58
CA PRO A 19 27.90 26.95 -18.93
C PRO A 19 27.54 25.59 -19.57
N ASP A 20 26.31 25.13 -19.39
CA ASP A 20 25.93 23.72 -19.46
C ASP A 20 24.63 23.58 -18.66
N ASP A 21 24.45 22.57 -17.86
CA ASP A 21 23.41 21.60 -18.14
C ASP A 21 21.98 21.99 -17.70
N GLY A 22 21.06 21.85 -18.66
CA GLY A 22 19.63 22.06 -18.53
C GLY A 22 18.90 21.12 -17.56
N ALA A 23 17.65 21.51 -17.31
CA ALA A 23 16.69 20.92 -16.39
C ALA A 23 16.53 19.40 -16.50
N GLU A 24 16.79 18.69 -15.40
CA GLU A 24 15.91 17.73 -14.71
C GLU A 24 16.41 17.77 -13.25
N GLU A 25 15.63 18.18 -12.26
CA GLU A 25 14.90 17.26 -11.40
C GLU A 25 14.13 18.12 -10.38
N ALA A 26 12.84 18.37 -10.62
CA ALA A 26 11.95 18.91 -9.59
C ALA A 26 11.58 17.78 -8.62
N PHE A 27 12.55 17.27 -7.86
CA PHE A 27 12.27 16.42 -6.70
C PHE A 27 11.68 17.30 -5.60
N LEU A 28 10.38 17.09 -5.41
CA LEU A 28 9.53 17.80 -4.45
C LEU A 28 10.05 17.72 -3.00
N PRO A 29 9.72 18.71 -2.16
CA PRO A 29 10.54 19.14 -1.04
C PRO A 29 10.19 18.44 0.30
N TRP A 30 11.25 18.08 1.04
CA TRP A 30 11.45 18.03 2.50
C TRP A 30 10.26 18.03 3.53
N TRP A 31 10.37 17.09 4.51
CA TRP A 31 10.05 17.18 5.97
C TRP A 31 8.71 16.64 6.56
N PRO A 32 8.74 15.98 7.75
CA PRO A 32 9.33 14.67 8.00
C PRO A 32 8.33 13.55 7.65
N PHE A 33 8.80 12.44 7.09
CA PHE A 33 7.95 11.25 7.04
C PHE A 33 7.67 10.82 8.48
N PRO A 34 6.40 10.57 8.88
CA PRO A 34 6.12 10.01 10.21
C PRO A 34 6.97 8.75 10.40
N SER A 35 7.43 8.54 11.64
CA SER A 35 8.31 7.44 12.04
C SER A 35 8.00 6.17 11.26
N GLU A 36 9.04 5.59 10.67
CA GLU A 36 8.99 4.34 9.94
C GLU A 36 8.06 3.33 10.63
N VAL A 37 7.14 2.75 9.86
CA VAL A 37 6.25 1.73 10.42
C VAL A 37 7.09 0.56 10.90
N VAL A 38 6.88 0.14 12.15
CA VAL A 38 7.56 -1.04 12.68
C VAL A 38 6.85 -2.27 12.13
N VAL A 39 7.52 -2.97 11.22
CA VAL A 39 7.08 -4.28 10.72
C VAL A 39 7.69 -5.34 11.63
N GLU A 40 6.84 -6.05 12.38
CA GLU A 40 7.30 -7.23 13.11
C GLU A 40 7.56 -8.37 12.13
N ASP A 41 8.83 -8.75 11.97
CA ASP A 41 9.20 -9.91 11.17
C ASP A 41 8.79 -11.21 11.87
N ARG A 42 7.99 -12.01 11.17
CA ARG A 42 7.53 -13.33 11.61
C ARG A 42 7.73 -14.38 10.52
N THR A 43 8.56 -14.12 9.51
CA THR A 43 8.67 -15.00 8.33
C THR A 43 9.21 -16.39 8.61
N ASP A 44 9.93 -16.55 9.73
CA ASP A 44 10.46 -17.83 10.21
C ASP A 44 9.48 -18.62 11.06
N THR A 45 8.28 -18.07 11.31
CA THR A 45 7.26 -18.77 12.10
C THR A 45 6.63 -19.90 11.30
N PRO A 46 6.46 -21.12 11.88
CA PRO A 46 5.83 -22.22 11.19
C PRO A 46 4.42 -21.88 10.69
N PHE A 47 4.20 -22.04 9.39
CA PHE A 47 2.90 -21.83 8.76
C PHE A 47 2.15 -23.16 8.64
N PRO A 48 0.97 -23.31 9.27
CA PRO A 48 0.28 -24.60 9.34
C PRO A 48 -0.45 -25.01 8.04
N HIS A 49 -0.52 -24.13 7.02
CA HIS A 49 -1.32 -24.34 5.81
C HIS A 49 -0.46 -24.33 4.53
N SER A 50 0.53 -25.23 4.43
CA SER A 50 1.45 -25.25 3.30
C SER A 50 0.77 -25.41 1.94
N GLU A 51 -0.44 -25.99 1.88
CA GLU A 51 -1.30 -26.07 0.70
C GLU A 51 -1.68 -24.69 0.12
N HIS A 52 -1.57 -23.63 0.93
CA HIS A 52 -1.86 -22.26 0.54
C HIS A 52 -0.63 -21.46 0.09
N LYS A 53 0.52 -22.13 -0.05
CA LYS A 53 1.80 -21.57 -0.48
C LYS A 53 2.39 -22.42 -1.62
N ARG A 54 3.20 -21.81 -2.49
CA ARG A 54 4.13 -22.59 -3.33
C ARG A 54 5.50 -22.64 -2.68
N ASP A 55 6.14 -23.81 -2.76
CA ASP A 55 7.46 -24.02 -2.18
C ASP A 55 8.55 -23.18 -2.85
N ARG A 56 8.43 -22.97 -4.16
CA ARG A 56 9.41 -22.18 -4.92
C ARG A 56 9.12 -20.68 -4.78
N PRO A 57 10.10 -19.87 -4.35
CA PRO A 57 9.95 -18.42 -4.34
C PRO A 57 9.80 -17.88 -5.78
N ARG A 58 9.12 -16.75 -5.90
CA ARG A 58 9.07 -15.94 -7.12
C ARG A 58 10.14 -14.83 -7.06
N PRO A 59 10.60 -14.33 -8.22
CA PRO A 59 11.46 -13.14 -8.27
C PRO A 59 10.82 -11.93 -7.57
N ALA A 60 11.60 -11.15 -6.81
CA ALA A 60 11.08 -10.01 -6.08
C ALA A 60 10.53 -8.91 -7.01
N ASP A 61 11.19 -8.68 -8.15
CA ASP A 61 10.80 -7.73 -9.20
C ASP A 61 9.47 -8.06 -9.90
N SER A 62 9.01 -9.31 -9.80
CA SER A 62 7.69 -9.71 -10.28
C SER A 62 6.54 -9.21 -9.38
N VAL A 63 6.85 -8.75 -8.17
CA VAL A 63 5.87 -8.26 -7.19
C VAL A 63 5.72 -6.75 -7.33
N TYR A 64 4.57 -6.31 -7.85
CA TYR A 64 4.31 -4.90 -8.15
C TYR A 64 3.10 -4.33 -7.41
N ALA A 65 2.29 -5.18 -6.77
CA ALA A 65 1.02 -4.81 -6.16
C ALA A 65 0.88 -5.25 -4.70
N LEU A 66 0.14 -4.44 -3.92
CA LEU A 66 -0.43 -4.83 -2.64
C LEU A 66 -1.93 -5.03 -2.81
N VAL A 67 -2.44 -6.21 -2.44
CA VAL A 67 -3.88 -6.47 -2.38
C VAL A 67 -4.36 -6.33 -0.95
N LEU A 68 -5.34 -5.44 -0.76
CA LEU A 68 -5.98 -5.16 0.53
C LEU A 68 -7.10 -6.16 0.79
N HIS A 69 -7.12 -6.70 2.02
CA HIS A 69 -8.13 -7.63 2.51
C HIS A 69 -8.67 -7.20 3.88
N GLN A 70 -9.86 -7.70 4.21
CA GLN A 70 -10.32 -7.79 5.60
C GLN A 70 -10.41 -9.26 6.00
N MET A 71 -10.04 -9.57 7.25
CA MET A 71 -10.04 -10.95 7.73
C MET A 71 -11.45 -11.54 7.88
N ALA A 72 -12.48 -10.68 7.94
CA ALA A 72 -13.86 -11.03 8.31
C ALA A 72 -14.01 -11.63 9.73
N PHE A 73 -12.96 -11.53 10.56
CA PHE A 73 -12.96 -11.86 11.97
C PHE A 73 -11.87 -11.05 12.69
N ARG A 74 -11.89 -11.03 14.03
CA ARG A 74 -10.75 -10.58 14.84
C ARG A 74 -10.37 -11.62 15.87
N ARG A 75 -9.10 -11.63 16.28
CA ARG A 75 -8.65 -12.26 17.53
C ARG A 75 -8.58 -11.19 18.61
N SER A 76 -8.68 -11.59 19.88
CA SER A 76 -8.71 -10.68 21.03
C SER A 76 -7.64 -9.57 20.96
N ARG A 77 -8.06 -8.33 21.26
CA ARG A 77 -7.29 -7.09 21.17
C ARG A 77 -6.03 -7.06 22.05
N SER A 78 -6.01 -7.84 23.13
CA SER A 78 -4.86 -7.96 24.05
C SER A 78 -3.76 -8.91 23.55
N ARG A 79 -3.99 -9.62 22.43
CA ARG A 79 -3.05 -10.60 21.90
C ARG A 79 -2.29 -10.03 20.71
N GLY A 80 -0.99 -10.32 20.67
CA GLY A 80 -0.10 -9.87 19.59
C GLY A 80 -0.29 -10.60 18.26
N PRO A 81 0.47 -10.21 17.23
CA PRO A 81 0.46 -10.79 15.88
C PRO A 81 0.50 -12.32 15.81
N GLY A 82 1.16 -13.00 16.75
CA GLY A 82 1.28 -14.47 16.75
C GLY A 82 -0.04 -15.26 16.75
N ARG A 83 -1.18 -14.64 17.08
CA ARG A 83 -2.51 -15.29 16.94
C ARG A 83 -3.01 -15.37 15.49
N TYR A 84 -2.28 -14.75 14.57
CA TYR A 84 -2.58 -14.66 13.15
C TYR A 84 -1.55 -15.40 12.29
N ASP A 85 -0.61 -16.16 12.87
CA ASP A 85 0.45 -16.87 12.12
C ASP A 85 -0.10 -17.90 11.11
N GLY A 86 -1.37 -18.33 11.26
CA GLY A 86 -2.06 -19.17 10.29
C GLY A 86 -2.83 -18.42 9.20
N VAL A 87 -2.81 -17.08 9.18
CA VAL A 87 -3.47 -16.30 8.14
C VAL A 87 -2.67 -16.41 6.84
N THR A 88 -3.36 -16.73 5.74
CA THR A 88 -2.73 -16.81 4.40
C THR A 88 -2.58 -15.41 3.81
N ALA A 89 -1.62 -14.64 4.30
CA ALA A 89 -1.26 -13.32 3.78
C ALA A 89 0.20 -12.99 4.05
N HIS A 90 0.80 -12.10 3.27
CA HIS A 90 2.17 -11.66 3.51
C HIS A 90 2.26 -10.77 4.74
N TYR A 91 1.26 -9.93 4.94
CA TYR A 91 1.18 -9.00 6.06
C TYR A 91 -0.15 -9.10 6.78
N ILE A 92 -0.15 -8.79 8.07
CA ILE A 92 -1.37 -8.59 8.85
C ILE A 92 -1.30 -7.28 9.63
N ILE A 93 -2.46 -6.67 9.87
CA ILE A 93 -2.60 -5.51 10.73
C ILE A 93 -3.64 -5.82 11.81
N THR A 94 -3.20 -5.89 13.06
CA THR A 94 -4.10 -6.12 14.20
C THR A 94 -5.01 -4.92 14.46
N GLU A 95 -6.07 -5.10 15.25
CA GLU A 95 -6.97 -4.00 15.67
C GLU A 95 -6.22 -2.85 16.37
N SER A 96 -5.11 -3.15 17.05
CA SER A 96 -4.24 -2.16 17.71
C SER A 96 -3.23 -1.48 16.77
N GLY A 97 -3.23 -1.81 15.48
CA GLY A 97 -2.29 -1.26 14.49
C GLY A 97 -0.92 -1.91 14.48
N ARG A 98 -0.73 -3.07 15.13
CA ARG A 98 0.53 -3.82 15.00
C ARG A 98 0.59 -4.45 13.61
N LEU A 99 1.61 -4.08 12.86
CA LEU A 99 1.91 -4.62 11.54
C LEU A 99 2.94 -5.75 11.69
N ALA A 100 2.67 -6.90 11.07
CA ALA A 100 3.61 -8.00 11.03
C ALA A 100 3.69 -8.60 9.62
N GLN A 101 4.89 -9.07 9.25
CA GLN A 101 5.13 -9.81 8.03
C GLN A 101 5.16 -11.31 8.34
N LEU A 102 4.19 -12.05 7.82
CA LEU A 102 4.09 -13.51 8.02
C LEU A 102 4.88 -14.30 6.97
N HIS A 103 5.05 -13.72 5.77
CA HIS A 103 5.77 -14.36 4.69
C HIS A 103 6.64 -13.37 3.91
N PRO A 104 7.83 -13.79 3.43
CA PRO A 104 8.66 -12.97 2.56
C PRO A 104 7.88 -12.54 1.32
N VAL A 105 8.17 -11.35 0.78
CA VAL A 105 7.50 -10.82 -0.43
C VAL A 105 7.65 -11.74 -1.66
N THR A 106 8.73 -12.54 -1.69
CA THR A 106 9.02 -13.56 -2.71
C THR A 106 8.22 -14.85 -2.54
N THR A 107 7.45 -15.00 -1.46
CA THR A 107 6.58 -16.17 -1.28
C THR A 107 5.34 -16.04 -2.16
N TYR A 108 5.06 -17.05 -2.97
CA TYR A 108 3.79 -17.14 -3.67
C TYR A 108 2.71 -17.71 -2.74
N LEU A 109 1.66 -16.93 -2.48
CA LEU A 109 0.50 -17.34 -1.66
C LEU A 109 -0.78 -17.36 -2.49
N PHE A 110 -1.69 -18.28 -2.16
CA PHE A 110 -3.04 -18.33 -2.73
C PHE A 110 -4.02 -17.39 -2.00
N ALA A 111 -3.66 -16.11 -1.84
CA ALA A 111 -4.41 -15.15 -1.01
C ALA A 111 -5.37 -14.22 -1.80
N SER A 112 -5.06 -13.95 -3.07
CA SER A 112 -5.63 -12.84 -3.86
C SER A 112 -6.13 -13.24 -5.26
N ASN A 113 -6.52 -14.52 -5.46
CA ASN A 113 -7.03 -15.04 -6.72
C ASN A 113 -6.11 -14.70 -7.91
N GLY A 114 -6.64 -14.08 -8.98
CA GLY A 114 -5.86 -13.78 -10.19
C GLY A 114 -4.71 -12.79 -10.00
N PHE A 115 -4.59 -12.13 -8.84
CA PHE A 115 -3.46 -11.26 -8.53
C PHE A 115 -2.26 -11.97 -7.86
N ASN A 116 -2.42 -13.23 -7.45
CA ASN A 116 -1.41 -13.96 -6.67
C ASN A 116 0.01 -13.90 -7.23
N SER A 117 0.19 -13.94 -8.55
CA SER A 117 1.51 -13.98 -9.18
C SER A 117 2.30 -12.69 -9.03
N GLY A 118 1.62 -11.54 -8.99
CA GLY A 118 2.26 -10.23 -9.00
C GLY A 118 2.05 -9.40 -7.74
N SER A 119 1.47 -9.98 -6.69
CA SER A 119 1.11 -9.24 -5.50
C SER A 119 1.53 -9.88 -4.19
N VAL A 120 1.69 -9.02 -3.19
CA VAL A 120 1.59 -9.37 -1.77
C VAL A 120 0.19 -9.06 -1.25
N ALA A 121 -0.22 -9.71 -0.17
CA ALA A 121 -1.53 -9.52 0.46
C ALA A 121 -1.35 -8.96 1.87
N VAL A 122 -2.23 -8.02 2.26
CA VAL A 122 -2.37 -7.58 3.65
C VAL A 122 -3.78 -7.83 4.15
N GLU A 123 -3.88 -8.42 5.33
CA GLU A 123 -5.13 -8.70 6.02
C GLU A 123 -5.34 -7.76 7.20
N PHE A 124 -6.44 -7.02 7.20
CA PHE A 124 -6.84 -6.18 8.33
C PHE A 124 -7.74 -6.98 9.27
N SER A 125 -7.35 -7.04 10.54
CA SER A 125 -8.16 -7.66 11.59
C SER A 125 -9.49 -6.93 11.75
N GLY A 126 -10.60 -7.67 11.67
CA GLY A 126 -11.93 -7.11 11.74
C GLY A 126 -12.92 -7.80 10.81
N ASN A 127 -14.19 -7.58 11.10
CA ASN A 127 -15.31 -7.92 10.23
C ASN A 127 -16.01 -6.61 9.96
N LEU A 128 -15.61 -5.96 8.87
CA LEU A 128 -15.89 -4.56 8.61
C LEU A 128 -17.14 -4.43 7.73
N PRO A 129 -18.00 -3.45 8.03
CA PRO A 129 -19.29 -3.30 7.36
C PRO A 129 -19.12 -2.95 5.89
N SER A 130 -20.09 -3.39 5.10
CA SER A 130 -20.33 -2.86 3.75
C SER A 130 -20.93 -1.45 3.82
N VAL A 131 -21.11 -0.82 2.65
CA VAL A 131 -21.78 0.48 2.53
C VAL A 131 -23.21 0.51 3.11
N ARG A 132 -23.82 -0.66 3.31
CA ARG A 132 -25.15 -0.84 3.93
C ARG A 132 -25.07 -1.17 5.42
N GLY A 133 -23.91 -1.05 6.05
CA GLY A 133 -23.70 -1.41 7.45
C GLY A 133 -23.68 -2.92 7.72
N ARG A 134 -23.66 -3.77 6.68
CA ARG A 134 -23.71 -5.24 6.85
C ARG A 134 -22.32 -5.85 6.94
N CYS A 135 -22.08 -6.63 7.98
CA CYS A 135 -20.91 -7.47 8.18
C CYS A 135 -21.17 -8.93 7.77
N TRP A 136 -20.11 -9.71 7.55
CA TRP A 136 -20.24 -11.12 7.18
C TRP A 136 -20.48 -12.00 8.40
N SER A 137 -21.58 -12.77 8.47
CA SER A 137 -21.90 -13.63 9.63
C SER A 137 -21.71 -12.92 10.99
N PRO A 138 -22.39 -11.78 11.22
CA PRO A 138 -22.14 -10.91 12.37
C PRO A 138 -22.40 -11.60 13.72
N ASP A 139 -23.31 -12.57 13.78
CA ASP A 139 -23.60 -13.33 15.01
C ASP A 139 -22.41 -14.19 15.45
N THR A 140 -21.54 -14.60 14.52
CA THR A 140 -20.34 -15.41 14.79
C THR A 140 -19.10 -14.55 14.97
N HIS A 141 -18.94 -13.53 14.11
CA HIS A 141 -17.69 -12.78 14.02
C HIS A 141 -17.79 -11.35 14.54
N GLY A 142 -18.96 -10.91 15.02
CA GLY A 142 -19.20 -9.51 15.37
C GLY A 142 -19.24 -8.60 14.15
N CYS A 143 -19.46 -7.32 14.37
CA CYS A 143 -19.35 -6.28 13.35
C CYS A 143 -18.47 -5.17 13.93
N HIS A 144 -17.36 -4.88 13.26
CA HIS A 144 -16.25 -4.11 13.81
C HIS A 144 -16.00 -2.84 12.99
N GLU A 145 -15.32 -1.88 13.61
CA GLU A 145 -14.90 -0.64 12.97
C GLU A 145 -13.40 -0.68 12.68
N LEU A 146 -13.01 -0.08 11.55
CA LEU A 146 -11.60 0.11 11.23
C LEU A 146 -10.99 1.15 12.18
N THR A 147 -9.96 0.77 12.92
CA THR A 147 -9.35 1.69 13.88
C THR A 147 -8.40 2.67 13.21
N ARG A 148 -8.18 3.84 13.83
CA ARG A 148 -7.17 4.79 13.35
C ARG A 148 -5.77 4.19 13.30
N ALA A 149 -5.42 3.37 14.30
CA ALA A 149 -4.13 2.68 14.32
C ALA A 149 -3.96 1.71 13.14
N GLN A 150 -5.04 1.05 12.70
CA GLN A 150 -5.02 0.24 11.48
C GLN A 150 -4.83 1.08 10.22
N VAL A 151 -5.50 2.24 10.14
CA VAL A 151 -5.31 3.18 9.02
C VAL A 151 -3.85 3.64 8.95
N ASP A 152 -3.29 4.09 10.07
CA ASP A 152 -1.91 4.58 10.12
C ASP A 152 -0.90 3.47 9.76
N ALA A 153 -1.11 2.24 10.25
CA ALA A 153 -0.29 1.08 9.90
C ALA A 153 -0.42 0.70 8.42
N GLY A 154 -1.63 0.74 7.85
CA GLY A 154 -1.88 0.44 6.44
C GLY A 154 -1.20 1.44 5.50
N ARG A 155 -1.27 2.73 5.83
CA ARG A 155 -0.55 3.79 5.11
C ARG A 155 0.96 3.65 5.26
N GLY A 156 1.41 3.29 6.45
CA GLY A 156 2.82 2.96 6.73
C GLY A 156 3.32 1.82 5.86
N LEU A 157 2.55 0.73 5.76
CA LEU A 157 2.88 -0.44 4.93
C LEU A 157 2.99 -0.06 3.45
N LEU A 158 2.07 0.73 2.91
CA LEU A 158 2.16 1.19 1.51
C LEU A 158 3.48 1.94 1.26
N ARG A 159 3.84 2.89 2.12
CA ARG A 159 5.11 3.62 2.00
C ARG A 159 6.31 2.70 2.12
N HIS A 160 6.27 1.73 3.03
CA HIS A 160 7.33 0.74 3.22
C HIS A 160 7.54 -0.07 1.94
N LEU A 161 6.47 -0.63 1.36
CA LEU A 161 6.55 -1.44 0.14
C LEU A 161 6.94 -0.61 -1.11
N VAL A 162 6.55 0.66 -1.19
CA VAL A 162 7.05 1.57 -2.23
C VAL A 162 8.57 1.65 -2.18
N ARG A 163 9.16 1.78 -0.97
CA ARG A 163 10.63 1.85 -0.82
C ARG A 163 11.31 0.50 -1.03
N GLU A 164 10.73 -0.57 -0.50
CA GLU A 164 11.37 -1.89 -0.46
C GLU A 164 11.35 -2.59 -1.82
N ILE A 165 10.21 -2.55 -2.52
CA ILE A 165 9.98 -3.34 -3.74
C ILE A 165 9.53 -2.48 -4.93
N GLY A 166 9.53 -1.15 -4.81
CA GLY A 166 9.04 -0.28 -5.87
C GLY A 166 7.55 -0.49 -6.16
N LEU A 167 6.74 -0.70 -5.11
CA LEU A 167 5.29 -0.92 -5.24
C LEU A 167 4.66 0.12 -6.18
N THR A 168 3.95 -0.34 -7.22
CA THR A 168 3.29 0.55 -8.18
C THR A 168 1.77 0.49 -8.11
N HIS A 169 1.21 -0.57 -7.50
CA HIS A 169 -0.23 -0.80 -7.46
C HIS A 169 -0.76 -1.09 -6.05
N VAL A 170 -1.96 -0.60 -5.79
CA VAL A 170 -2.79 -0.98 -4.64
C VAL A 170 -4.15 -1.44 -5.14
N LEU A 171 -4.53 -2.65 -4.79
CA LEU A 171 -5.71 -3.34 -5.33
C LEU A 171 -6.61 -3.83 -4.21
N ALA A 172 -7.90 -4.00 -4.52
CA ALA A 172 -8.87 -4.61 -3.64
C ALA A 172 -9.13 -6.06 -4.04
N HIS A 173 -9.27 -6.98 -3.08
CA HIS A 173 -9.52 -8.40 -3.39
C HIS A 173 -10.77 -8.63 -4.26
N ARG A 174 -11.82 -7.81 -4.08
CA ARG A 174 -13.03 -7.83 -4.94
C ARG A 174 -12.74 -7.69 -6.44
N GLN A 175 -11.66 -7.00 -6.82
CA GLN A 175 -11.26 -6.82 -8.22
C GLN A 175 -10.73 -8.13 -8.83
N ALA A 176 -10.43 -9.15 -8.04
CA ALA A 176 -10.02 -10.48 -8.50
C ALA A 176 -11.04 -11.59 -8.25
N SER A 177 -12.13 -11.33 -7.53
CA SER A 177 -13.15 -12.35 -7.27
C SER A 177 -14.57 -11.80 -7.11
N GLY A 178 -15.51 -12.37 -7.87
CA GLY A 178 -16.93 -12.03 -7.83
C GLY A 178 -17.60 -12.31 -6.49
N SER A 179 -17.12 -13.32 -5.75
CA SER A 179 -17.67 -13.72 -4.45
C SER A 179 -17.12 -12.89 -3.28
N ARG A 180 -16.06 -12.11 -3.49
CA ARG A 180 -15.43 -11.26 -2.46
C ARG A 180 -15.99 -9.85 -2.49
N THR A 181 -17.31 -9.73 -2.59
CA THR A 181 -18.04 -8.47 -2.89
C THR A 181 -17.72 -7.31 -1.94
N ASN A 182 -17.43 -7.59 -0.67
CA ASN A 182 -17.10 -6.58 0.34
C ASN A 182 -15.62 -6.60 0.79
N CYS A 183 -14.72 -7.28 0.07
CA CYS A 183 -13.31 -7.31 0.44
C CYS A 183 -12.49 -6.26 -0.36
N PRO A 184 -11.74 -5.35 0.29
CA PRO A 184 -11.53 -5.22 1.74
C PRO A 184 -12.65 -4.49 2.48
N GLY A 185 -13.52 -3.78 1.77
CA GLY A 185 -14.61 -3.00 2.35
C GLY A 185 -14.37 -1.50 2.15
N PRO A 186 -15.43 -0.68 2.30
CA PRO A 186 -15.35 0.75 2.03
C PRO A 186 -14.37 1.48 2.96
N ASP A 187 -14.35 1.14 4.26
CA ASP A 187 -13.47 1.82 5.22
C ASP A 187 -11.99 1.61 4.92
N ILE A 188 -11.57 0.38 4.65
CA ILE A 188 -10.17 0.08 4.28
C ILE A 188 -9.84 0.72 2.94
N TRP A 189 -10.72 0.53 1.94
CA TRP A 189 -10.45 1.06 0.61
C TRP A 189 -10.24 2.57 0.67
N TYR A 190 -11.17 3.32 1.25
CA TYR A 190 -11.07 4.77 1.29
C TYR A 190 -9.86 5.26 2.10
N ASN A 191 -9.69 4.74 3.32
CA ASN A 191 -8.67 5.28 4.22
C ASN A 191 -7.24 4.87 3.86
N VAL A 192 -7.06 3.75 3.14
CA VAL A 192 -5.74 3.18 2.80
C VAL A 192 -5.55 3.07 1.30
N GLY A 193 -6.45 2.40 0.58
CA GLY A 193 -6.34 2.17 -0.87
C GLY A 193 -6.41 3.47 -1.68
N GLN A 194 -7.52 4.19 -1.59
CA GLN A 194 -7.73 5.47 -2.26
C GLN A 194 -6.71 6.51 -1.78
N TRP A 195 -6.39 6.55 -0.49
CA TRP A 195 -5.30 7.37 0.02
C TRP A 195 -3.96 7.06 -0.66
N GLY A 196 -3.64 5.78 -0.89
CA GLY A 196 -2.42 5.38 -1.61
C GLY A 196 -2.41 5.80 -3.07
N VAL A 197 -3.58 5.80 -3.72
CA VAL A 197 -3.74 6.36 -5.08
C VAL A 197 -3.50 7.86 -5.07
N ASP A 198 -4.18 8.59 -4.17
CA ASP A 198 -4.19 10.05 -4.14
C ASP A 198 -2.82 10.64 -3.71
N GLU A 199 -2.16 10.01 -2.73
CA GLU A 199 -1.01 10.59 -2.03
C GLU A 199 0.32 9.97 -2.42
N LEU A 200 0.31 8.72 -2.89
CA LEU A 200 1.53 8.01 -3.32
C LEU A 200 1.56 7.76 -4.84
N GLY A 201 0.52 8.16 -5.58
CA GLY A 201 0.44 7.95 -7.02
C GLY A 201 0.33 6.47 -7.43
N LEU A 202 -0.10 5.59 -6.51
CA LEU A 202 -0.28 4.17 -6.81
C LEU A 202 -1.45 3.96 -7.78
N LYS A 203 -1.36 2.90 -8.56
CA LYS A 203 -2.41 2.52 -9.52
C LYS A 203 -3.35 1.48 -8.93
N ASP A 204 -4.64 1.63 -9.18
CA ASP A 204 -5.68 0.64 -8.84
C ASP A 204 -6.33 0.01 -10.08
N GLY A 205 -5.77 0.30 -11.25
CA GLY A 205 -6.28 -0.05 -12.59
C GLY A 205 -7.34 0.92 -13.14
N GLY A 206 -7.79 1.89 -12.34
CA GLY A 206 -8.76 2.91 -12.74
C GLY A 206 -10.23 2.49 -12.60
N PRO A 207 -11.17 3.40 -12.91
CA PRO A 207 -12.60 3.14 -12.85
C PRO A 207 -13.00 1.91 -13.67
N GLY A 208 -13.80 1.03 -13.07
CA GLY A 208 -14.27 -0.19 -13.73
C GLY A 208 -13.25 -1.32 -13.82
N PHE A 209 -11.99 -1.16 -13.40
CA PHE A 209 -11.01 -2.24 -13.48
C PHE A 209 -11.33 -3.40 -12.54
N HIS A 210 -11.37 -4.60 -13.13
CA HIS A 210 -11.49 -5.89 -12.46
C HIS A 210 -11.08 -7.02 -13.40
N LEU A 211 -10.72 -8.17 -12.86
CA LEU A 211 -10.51 -9.39 -13.63
C LEU A 211 -11.85 -9.99 -14.08
N LYS A 212 -11.83 -10.84 -15.12
CA LYS A 212 -13.03 -11.49 -15.64
C LYS A 212 -13.81 -12.21 -14.53
N GLY A 213 -15.09 -11.85 -14.36
CA GLY A 213 -15.98 -12.44 -13.34
C GLY A 213 -15.79 -11.88 -11.92
N ALA A 214 -14.99 -10.82 -11.76
CA ALA A 214 -14.80 -10.10 -10.52
C ALA A 214 -15.63 -8.80 -10.46
N ASN A 215 -15.42 -7.97 -9.43
CA ASN A 215 -16.14 -6.71 -9.27
C ASN A 215 -15.19 -5.51 -9.16
N PRO A 216 -15.46 -4.39 -9.86
CA PRO A 216 -14.67 -3.18 -9.71
C PRO A 216 -14.86 -2.57 -8.32
N ILE A 217 -13.94 -1.69 -7.92
CA ILE A 217 -14.12 -0.81 -6.77
C ILE A 217 -15.30 0.14 -7.07
N PRO A 218 -16.35 0.23 -6.22
CA PRO A 218 -17.46 1.15 -6.44
C PRO A 218 -17.03 2.60 -6.20
N ASP A 219 -17.60 3.53 -6.95
CA ASP A 219 -17.33 4.97 -6.77
C ASP A 219 -17.63 5.47 -5.35
N GLN A 220 -18.67 4.89 -4.72
CA GLN A 220 -19.01 5.19 -3.33
C GLN A 220 -17.86 4.87 -2.35
N TRP A 221 -17.01 3.87 -2.65
CA TRP A 221 -15.84 3.57 -1.80
C TRP A 221 -14.74 4.63 -1.97
N ARG A 222 -14.64 5.28 -3.14
CA ARG A 222 -13.61 6.29 -3.43
C ARG A 222 -13.84 7.60 -2.69
N THR A 223 -15.09 7.87 -2.32
CA THR A 223 -15.52 9.09 -1.61
C THR A 223 -16.10 8.77 -0.21
N TRP A 224 -15.91 7.54 0.26
CA TRP A 224 -16.52 7.04 1.49
C TRP A 224 -16.21 7.91 2.70
N GLY A 225 -17.19 8.12 3.59
CA GLY A 225 -17.02 8.93 4.79
C GLY A 225 -16.84 10.44 4.55
N ARG A 226 -16.73 10.92 3.30
CA ARG A 226 -16.89 12.34 2.98
C ARG A 226 -18.38 12.65 2.97
N SER A 227 -18.85 13.51 3.87
CA SER A 227 -20.14 14.16 3.70
C SER A 227 -20.13 14.93 2.36
N PRO A 228 -21.23 14.97 1.59
CA PRO A 228 -21.35 15.96 0.54
C PRO A 228 -21.13 17.34 1.17
N ALA A 229 -20.26 18.16 0.56
CA ALA A 229 -20.14 19.56 0.94
C ALA A 229 -21.57 20.15 0.92
N ARG A 230 -22.01 20.67 2.07
CA ARG A 230 -23.28 21.41 2.15
C ARG A 230 -23.11 22.77 1.51
#